data_AF-A0A089JZF5-F1
#
_entry.id   AF-A0A089JZF5-F1
#
_cell.length_a   1.000
_cell.length_b   1.000
_cell.length_c   1.000
_cell.angle_alpha   90.00
_cell.angle_beta   90.00
_cell.angle_gamma   90.00
#
_symmetry.space_group_name_H-M   'P 1'
#
loop_
_entity.id
_entity.type
_entity.pdbx_description
1 polymer ?
#
loop_
_entity_poly.entity_id
_entity_poly.type
_entity_poly.pdbx_seq_one_letter_code
_entity_poly.pdbx_strand_id
1 'polypeptide(L)'
;MRRTVDKYIRLSLIGILVAGAASLGVSTTKAYAADNFTLAAGNNSALDVALFAQPPWPPNVTADDIANTITGANEKMEYSTDGGLNWTAYDPVNPPVFYGAVTVLVRIAGDSVNYIPAGFITTLTFTPD
;
A
#
# COMPACT_ATOMS: atom_id res chain seq x y z
N MET A 1 46.36 51.65 -7.53
CA MET A 1 45.83 50.43 -8.18
C MET A 1 45.42 49.42 -7.11
N ARG A 2 44.14 49.10 -6.97
CA ARG A 2 43.72 47.82 -6.37
C ARG A 2 42.35 47.42 -6.93
N ARG A 3 42.30 46.18 -7.40
CA ARG A 3 41.34 45.62 -8.36
C ARG A 3 39.94 45.43 -7.77
N THR A 4 38.93 45.81 -8.54
CA THR A 4 37.54 45.34 -8.42
C THR A 4 37.52 43.83 -8.57
N VAL A 5 36.88 43.12 -7.65
CA VAL A 5 36.52 41.70 -7.82
C VAL A 5 35.00 41.61 -7.80
N ASP A 6 34.41 41.44 -8.98
CA ASP A 6 32.98 41.20 -9.14
C ASP A 6 32.64 39.84 -8.52
N LYS A 7 32.08 39.88 -7.32
CA LYS A 7 31.66 38.69 -6.59
C LYS A 7 30.23 38.37 -7.04
N TYR A 8 30.08 37.54 -8.07
CA TYR A 8 28.77 37.01 -8.44
C TYR A 8 28.20 36.18 -7.28
N ILE A 9 27.04 36.59 -6.78
CA ILE A 9 26.24 35.78 -5.85
C ILE A 9 25.51 34.74 -6.69
N ARG A 10 25.79 33.46 -6.42
CA ARG A 10 24.97 32.34 -6.88
C ARG A 10 23.70 32.34 -6.05
N LEU A 11 22.56 32.73 -6.64
CA LEU A 11 21.26 32.52 -6.01
C LEU A 11 20.84 31.07 -6.22
N SER A 12 20.92 30.28 -5.17
CA SER A 12 20.15 29.03 -5.07
C SER A 12 18.70 29.41 -4.80
N LEU A 13 17.77 29.02 -5.67
CA LEU A 13 16.34 29.24 -5.42
C LEU A 13 15.92 28.39 -4.23
N ILE A 14 15.56 29.03 -3.11
CA ILE A 14 15.19 28.38 -1.85
C ILE A 14 13.69 28.02 -1.79
N GLY A 15 12.94 28.19 -2.88
CA GLY A 15 11.56 27.71 -2.96
C GLY A 15 10.80 28.22 -4.18
N ILE A 16 9.79 27.46 -4.59
CA ILE A 16 8.80 27.82 -5.60
C ILE A 16 7.68 28.60 -4.90
N LEU A 17 7.37 29.81 -5.39
CA LEU A 17 6.17 30.54 -5.02
C LEU A 17 5.07 30.22 -6.04
N VAL A 18 3.97 29.61 -5.60
CA VAL A 18 2.76 29.46 -6.42
C VAL A 18 1.76 30.52 -5.99
N ALA A 19 1.48 31.47 -6.88
CA ALA A 19 0.43 32.47 -6.70
C ALA A 19 -0.79 32.06 -7.53
N GLY A 20 -1.95 31.94 -6.86
CA GLY A 20 -3.22 31.53 -7.49
C GLY A 20 -3.61 30.09 -7.12
N ALA A 21 -4.91 29.86 -6.97
CA ALA A 21 -5.52 28.64 -6.44
C ALA A 21 -5.29 27.41 -7.34
N ALA A 22 -4.07 26.86 -7.32
CA ALA A 22 -3.74 25.59 -7.94
C ALA A 22 -3.33 24.60 -6.85
N SER A 23 -4.09 23.50 -6.74
CA SER A 23 -3.71 22.36 -5.92
C SER A 23 -2.52 21.62 -6.56
N LEU A 24 -1.52 21.30 -5.75
CA LEU A 24 -0.41 20.43 -6.13
C LEU A 24 -0.82 18.97 -5.87
N GLY A 25 -1.31 18.29 -6.91
CA GLY A 25 -1.53 16.84 -6.86
C GLY A 25 -0.21 16.10 -7.09
N VAL A 26 0.50 15.73 -6.01
CA VAL A 26 1.67 14.84 -6.10
C VAL A 26 1.18 13.40 -5.96
N SER A 27 0.83 12.76 -7.08
CA SER A 27 0.64 11.30 -7.14
C SER A 27 1.96 10.68 -7.59
N THR A 28 2.69 10.07 -6.67
CA THR A 28 3.94 9.36 -7.01
C THR A 28 3.92 7.95 -6.43
N THR A 29 4.28 6.96 -7.24
CA THR A 29 4.31 5.53 -6.91
C THR A 29 5.59 5.11 -6.16
N LYS A 30 6.46 6.06 -5.80
CA LYS A 30 7.68 5.81 -5.02
C LYS A 30 7.88 6.88 -3.95
N ALA A 31 8.28 6.46 -2.75
CA ALA A 31 8.60 7.36 -1.64
C ALA A 31 9.70 8.34 -2.05
N TYR A 32 9.39 9.63 -2.02
CA TYR A 32 10.39 10.69 -2.05
C TYR A 32 10.74 11.06 -0.61
N ALA A 33 12.02 11.00 -0.25
CA ALA A 33 12.52 11.66 0.94
C ALA A 33 12.46 13.16 0.68
N ALA A 34 11.40 13.83 1.15
CA ALA A 34 11.36 15.27 1.20
C ALA A 34 12.06 15.69 2.50
N ASP A 35 13.09 16.54 2.40
CA ASP A 35 13.74 17.11 3.58
C ASP A 35 12.75 17.92 4.43
N ASN A 36 11.69 18.48 3.80
CA ASN A 36 10.56 19.13 4.46
C ASN A 36 9.28 19.05 3.61
N PHE A 37 8.17 18.62 4.21
CA PHE A 37 6.81 18.70 3.64
C PHE A 37 6.02 19.76 4.43
N THR A 38 5.72 20.91 3.81
CA THR A 38 5.05 22.03 4.48
C THR A 38 3.60 22.11 4.05
N LEU A 39 2.69 21.87 4.99
CA LEU A 39 1.26 22.04 4.84
C LEU A 39 0.82 23.21 5.72
N ALA A 40 0.53 24.37 5.13
CA ALA A 40 0.08 25.54 5.88
C ALA A 40 -1.45 25.63 5.85
N ALA A 41 -2.10 25.43 7.00
CA ALA A 41 -3.48 25.85 7.17
C ALA A 41 -3.51 27.39 7.26
N GLY A 42 -4.32 28.05 6.44
CA GLY A 42 -4.59 29.48 6.63
C GLY A 42 -5.24 29.78 7.99
N ASN A 43 -5.22 31.06 8.36
CA ASN A 43 -5.44 31.66 9.71
C ASN A 43 -6.71 31.29 10.52
N ASN A 44 -7.45 30.20 10.26
CA ASN A 44 -8.45 29.66 11.21
C ASN A 44 -8.99 28.25 10.90
N SER A 45 -8.18 27.31 10.40
CA SER A 45 -8.66 25.93 10.22
C SER A 45 -7.62 24.92 10.72
N ALA A 46 -8.04 23.99 11.57
CA ALA A 46 -7.24 22.81 11.85
C ALA A 46 -7.11 22.03 10.53
N LEU A 47 -5.87 21.80 10.09
CA LEU A 47 -5.61 20.94 8.95
C LEU A 47 -5.42 19.52 9.48
N ASP A 48 -6.38 18.64 9.21
CA ASP A 48 -6.21 17.21 9.45
C ASP A 48 -5.62 16.59 8.17
N VAL A 49 -4.36 16.14 8.26
CA VAL A 49 -3.70 15.44 7.15
C VAL A 49 -3.53 13.99 7.55
N ALA A 50 -4.34 13.16 6.91
CA ALA A 50 -4.25 11.71 7.04
C ALA A 50 -3.44 11.13 5.87
N LEU A 51 -2.32 10.48 6.19
CA LEU A 51 -1.55 9.67 5.27
C LEU A 51 -1.92 8.20 5.52
N PHE A 52 -2.50 7.54 4.52
CA PHE A 52 -2.85 6.13 4.60
C PHE A 52 -1.91 5.31 3.72
N ALA A 53 -1.42 4.17 4.23
CA ALA A 53 -0.76 3.19 3.38
C ALA A 53 -1.78 2.54 2.44
N GLN A 54 -1.42 2.39 1.17
CA GLN A 54 -2.26 1.67 0.21
C GLN A 54 -2.27 0.17 0.56
N PRO A 55 -3.44 -0.49 0.60
CA PRO A 55 -3.52 -1.94 0.65
C PRO A 55 -2.71 -2.61 -0.47
N PRO A 56 -1.99 -3.72 -0.18
CA PRO A 56 -1.39 -4.54 -1.21
C PRO A 56 -2.42 -4.97 -2.28
N TRP A 57 -1.97 -5.08 -3.53
CA TRP A 57 -2.78 -5.65 -4.61
C TRP A 57 -3.20 -7.09 -4.31
N PRO A 58 -4.30 -7.59 -4.91
CA PRO A 58 -4.73 -8.97 -4.71
C PRO A 58 -3.61 -9.94 -5.05
N PRO A 59 -3.43 -11.02 -4.26
CA PRO A 59 -2.44 -12.03 -4.58
C PRO A 59 -2.83 -12.80 -5.85
N ASN A 60 -1.84 -13.13 -6.67
CA ASN A 60 -2.04 -13.99 -7.84
C ASN A 60 -2.03 -15.46 -7.40
N VAL A 61 -3.20 -15.98 -7.05
CA VAL A 61 -3.42 -17.35 -6.60
C VAL A 61 -4.61 -17.96 -7.32
N THR A 62 -4.64 -19.28 -7.44
CA THR A 62 -5.73 -20.04 -8.06
C THR A 62 -6.11 -21.24 -7.19
N ALA A 63 -7.37 -21.68 -7.29
CA ALA A 63 -7.77 -22.96 -6.74
C ALA A 63 -7.16 -24.11 -7.56
N ASP A 64 -6.69 -25.14 -6.87
CA ASP A 64 -6.40 -26.45 -7.44
C ASP A 64 -7.44 -27.43 -6.93
N ASP A 65 -8.45 -27.74 -7.76
CA ASP A 65 -9.56 -28.63 -7.40
C ASP A 65 -9.09 -30.08 -7.21
N ILE A 66 -8.06 -30.52 -7.94
CA ILE A 66 -7.53 -31.90 -7.84
C ILE A 66 -6.86 -32.10 -6.48
N ALA A 67 -6.01 -31.15 -6.08
CA ALA A 67 -5.34 -31.20 -4.78
C ALA A 67 -6.21 -30.69 -3.63
N ASN A 68 -7.32 -30.02 -3.94
CA ASN A 68 -8.13 -29.23 -3.00
C ASN A 68 -7.29 -28.20 -2.21
N THR A 69 -6.31 -27.56 -2.86
CA THR A 69 -5.40 -26.58 -2.24
C THR A 69 -5.31 -25.29 -3.05
N ILE A 70 -4.62 -24.28 -2.52
CA ILE A 70 -4.40 -23.00 -3.21
C ILE A 70 -3.01 -23.00 -3.86
N THR A 71 -2.97 -22.87 -5.18
CA THR A 71 -1.70 -22.69 -5.93
C THR A 71 -1.22 -21.23 -5.83
N GLY A 72 0.06 -21.05 -5.52
CA GLY A 72 0.72 -19.74 -5.47
C GLY A 72 0.66 -19.01 -4.12
N ALA A 73 0.00 -19.59 -3.12
CA ALA A 73 -0.07 -19.02 -1.77
C ALA A 73 1.23 -19.21 -0.97
N ASN A 74 1.48 -18.31 -0.01
CA ASN A 74 2.67 -18.33 0.85
C ASN A 74 2.39 -17.70 2.23
N GLU A 75 3.38 -17.72 3.13
CA GLU A 75 3.30 -17.27 4.53
C GLU A 75 2.88 -15.81 4.73
N LYS A 76 2.96 -14.96 3.70
CA LYS A 76 2.51 -13.56 3.78
C LYS A 76 1.01 -13.41 3.56
N MET A 77 0.32 -14.50 3.21
CA MET A 77 -1.09 -14.50 2.89
C MET A 77 -1.91 -15.06 4.06
N GLU A 78 -3.18 -14.68 4.07
CA GLU A 78 -4.20 -15.23 4.93
C GLU A 78 -5.45 -15.56 4.11
N TYR A 79 -6.23 -16.51 4.59
CA TYR A 79 -7.45 -16.96 3.92
C TYR A 79 -8.65 -16.96 4.86
N SER A 80 -9.84 -16.87 4.29
CA SER A 80 -11.12 -16.94 5.00
C SER A 80 -12.09 -17.84 4.26
N THR A 81 -12.81 -18.68 5.01
CA THR A 81 -13.88 -19.56 4.51
C THR A 81 -15.27 -19.13 4.99
N ASP A 82 -15.37 -18.00 5.69
CA ASP A 82 -16.60 -17.51 6.33
C ASP A 82 -17.00 -16.11 5.84
N GLY A 83 -16.62 -15.77 4.61
CA GLY A 83 -16.97 -14.49 3.98
C GLY A 83 -16.16 -13.31 4.51
N GLY A 84 -14.98 -13.56 5.10
CA GLY A 84 -14.07 -12.54 5.59
C GLY A 84 -14.30 -12.13 7.04
N LEU A 85 -15.10 -12.88 7.80
CA LEU A 85 -15.33 -12.64 9.23
C LEU A 85 -14.09 -13.03 10.06
N ASN A 86 -13.48 -14.17 9.75
CA ASN A 86 -12.24 -14.63 10.35
C ASN A 86 -11.21 -14.93 9.26
N TRP A 87 -9.94 -14.63 9.57
CA TRP A 87 -8.80 -14.82 8.67
C TRP A 87 -7.76 -15.71 9.35
N THR A 88 -7.28 -16.71 8.61
CA THR A 88 -6.27 -17.67 9.07
C THR A 88 -5.01 -17.50 8.25
N ALA A 89 -3.84 -17.42 8.89
CA ALA A 89 -2.56 -17.35 8.20
C ALA A 89 -2.34 -18.60 7.34
N TYR A 90 -1.79 -18.42 6.14
CA TYR A 90 -1.50 -19.53 5.25
C TYR A 90 -0.15 -20.15 5.63
N ASP A 91 -0.15 -21.45 5.96
CA ASP A 91 1.07 -22.23 6.20
C ASP A 91 1.42 -23.06 4.95
N PRO A 92 2.47 -22.70 4.18
CA PRO A 92 2.86 -23.48 3.01
C PRO A 92 3.55 -24.81 3.35
N VAL A 93 4.00 -25.01 4.60
CA VAL A 93 4.55 -26.30 5.05
C VAL A 93 3.42 -27.29 5.30
N ASN A 94 2.29 -26.82 5.81
CA ASN A 94 1.08 -27.61 6.04
C ASN A 94 -0.13 -26.93 5.36
N PRO A 95 -0.21 -26.95 4.02
CA PRO A 95 -1.24 -26.22 3.29
C PRO A 95 -2.64 -26.72 3.66
N PRO A 96 -3.62 -25.81 3.87
CA PRO A 96 -5.00 -26.20 4.15
C PRO A 96 -5.62 -26.91 2.94
N VAL A 97 -6.52 -27.86 3.24
CA VAL A 97 -7.28 -28.61 2.24
C VAL A 97 -8.75 -28.21 2.31
N PHE A 98 -9.33 -27.87 1.16
CA PHE A 98 -10.66 -27.29 1.02
C PHE A 98 -11.62 -28.28 0.34
N TYR A 99 -12.31 -29.10 1.14
CA TYR A 99 -13.20 -30.13 0.60
C TYR A 99 -14.54 -29.58 0.12
N GLY A 100 -15.00 -30.11 -1.01
CA GLY A 100 -16.34 -29.85 -1.55
C GLY A 100 -16.50 -28.45 -2.13
N ALA A 101 -17.76 -28.04 -2.31
CA ALA A 101 -18.07 -26.71 -2.84
C ALA A 101 -17.84 -25.65 -1.76
N VAL A 102 -16.72 -24.91 -1.84
CA VAL A 102 -16.39 -23.86 -0.89
C VAL A 102 -15.81 -22.63 -1.59
N THR A 103 -16.20 -21.45 -1.09
CA THR A 103 -15.59 -20.18 -1.50
C THR A 103 -14.53 -19.80 -0.49
N VAL A 104 -13.33 -19.53 -0.97
CA VAL A 104 -12.19 -19.12 -0.14
C VAL A 104 -11.74 -17.73 -0.58
N LEU A 105 -11.71 -16.80 0.36
CA LEU A 105 -11.15 -15.46 0.15
C LEU A 105 -9.67 -15.49 0.55
N VAL A 106 -8.80 -14.95 -0.28
CA VAL A 106 -7.34 -14.88 -0.01
C VAL A 106 -6.87 -13.46 -0.15
N ARG A 107 -6.01 -13.00 0.76
CA ARG A 107 -5.35 -11.69 0.67
C ARG A 107 -3.96 -11.73 1.28
N ILE A 108 -3.17 -10.69 1.03
CA ILE A 108 -1.93 -10.44 1.78
C ILE A 108 -2.32 -9.95 3.18
N ALA A 109 -1.75 -10.55 4.22
CA ALA A 109 -2.00 -10.17 5.60
C ALA A 109 -1.59 -8.72 5.87
N GLY A 110 -2.35 -8.03 6.71
CA GLY A 110 -1.98 -6.69 7.18
C GLY A 110 -0.78 -6.73 8.12
N ASP A 111 -0.05 -5.62 8.20
CA ASP A 111 1.04 -5.42 9.16
C ASP A 111 0.75 -4.17 9.98
N SER A 112 0.25 -4.37 11.20
CA SER A 112 -0.11 -3.28 12.10
C SER A 112 1.10 -2.52 12.64
N VAL A 113 2.27 -3.15 12.70
CA VAL A 113 3.51 -2.51 13.16
C VAL A 113 3.98 -1.48 12.14
N ASN A 114 3.86 -1.82 10.85
CA ASN A 114 4.26 -0.96 9.74
C ASN A 114 3.08 -0.19 9.12
N TYR A 115 1.91 -0.17 9.78
CA TYR A 115 0.69 0.50 9.33
C TYR A 115 0.24 0.11 7.91
N ILE A 116 0.51 -1.12 7.49
CA ILE A 116 0.08 -1.66 6.19
C ILE A 116 -1.29 -2.31 6.41
N PRO A 117 -2.38 -1.79 5.80
CA PRO A 117 -3.67 -2.46 5.85
C PRO A 117 -3.61 -3.79 5.09
N ALA A 118 -4.51 -4.71 5.44
CA ALA A 118 -4.64 -5.96 4.72
C ALA A 118 -4.94 -5.74 3.22
N GLY A 119 -4.44 -6.62 2.37
CA GLY A 119 -4.53 -6.50 0.93
C GLY A 119 -5.95 -6.63 0.38
N PHE A 120 -6.10 -6.25 -0.89
CA PHE A 120 -7.29 -6.58 -1.65
C PHE A 120 -7.45 -8.11 -1.79
N ILE A 121 -8.69 -8.53 -1.99
CA ILE A 121 -9.08 -9.95 -1.94
C ILE A 121 -9.04 -10.57 -3.34
N THR A 122 -8.52 -11.79 -3.41
CA THR A 122 -8.74 -12.75 -4.49
C THR A 122 -9.76 -13.78 -4.02
N THR A 123 -10.84 -13.96 -4.78
CA THR A 123 -11.88 -14.96 -4.48
C THR A 123 -11.61 -16.24 -5.26
N LEU A 124 -11.53 -17.36 -4.55
CA LEU A 124 -11.37 -18.69 -5.12
C LEU A 124 -12.64 -19.51 -4.89
N THR A 125 -13.00 -20.31 -5.88
CA THR A 125 -14.11 -21.25 -5.78
C THR A 125 -13.54 -22.64 -5.99
N PHE A 126 -13.71 -23.50 -5.00
CA PHE A 126 -13.43 -24.93 -5.11
C PHE A 126 -14.72 -25.65 -5.47
N THR A 127 -14.62 -26.62 -6.35
CA THR A 127 -15.75 -27.48 -6.74
C THR A 127 -15.48 -28.94 -6.40
N PRO A 128 -16.50 -29.71 -6.01
CA PRO A 128 -16.35 -31.16 -5.89
C PRO A 128 -16.06 -31.77 -7.26
N ASP A 129 -15.10 -32.70 -7.31
CA ASP A 129 -14.90 -33.61 -8.43
C ASP A 129 -16.10 -34.56 -8.64
#